data_AF-Q8A645-F1
#
_entry.id   AF-Q8A645-F1
#
_cell.length_a   1.000
_cell.length_b   1.000
_cell.length_c   1.000
_cell.angle_alpha   90.00
_cell.angle_beta   90.00
_cell.angle_gamma   90.00
#
_symmetry.space_group_name_H-M   'P 1'
#
loop_
_entity.id
_entity.type
_entity.pdbx_description
1 polymer ?
#
loop_
_entity_poly.entity_id
_entity_poly.type
_entity_poly.pdbx_seq_one_letter_code
_entity_poly.pdbx_strand_id
1 'polypeptide(L)'
;MKTKTLSYTPILFCILILWSACKDDADAPLRFYDSKYEVPMGGRRYLGIESGNGDYSLEIGNPRIASAGIESGWSGVPAGRMIYISGILTGSTYLKVTDNATQETLTLPIKVVDYYEDLNLIHGSSSLRPNGDENLLPGVDDIFLVSNAARDAYFFKQGQRTAFSSGLELITKGTYALKQEDENKATLTLTFSLDASPATEHHFTVWGNTYLLHRLDKNLHLNWGTPPIGETRTSPAPPPAYTLEEITEGAEPGTGRQVGFILNYKEIPTGILP
;
A
#
# COMPACT_ATOMS: atom_id res chain seq x y z
N MET A 1 -83.71 -18.02 -10.87
CA MET A 1 -82.37 -17.80 -10.27
C MET A 1 -81.33 -18.54 -11.11
N LYS A 2 -80.39 -17.83 -11.75
CA LYS A 2 -79.24 -18.42 -12.46
C LYS A 2 -77.97 -17.94 -11.75
N THR A 3 -77.28 -18.84 -11.08
CA THR A 3 -75.97 -18.63 -10.46
C THR A 3 -74.90 -18.59 -11.54
N LYS A 4 -74.20 -17.46 -11.67
CA LYS A 4 -73.01 -17.33 -12.51
C LYS A 4 -71.79 -17.71 -11.66
N THR A 5 -71.14 -18.81 -11.99
CA THR A 5 -69.82 -19.19 -11.48
C THR A 5 -68.77 -18.28 -12.13
N LEU A 6 -68.15 -17.40 -11.34
CA LEU A 6 -67.03 -16.58 -11.77
C LEU A 6 -65.78 -17.47 -11.80
N SER A 7 -65.21 -17.67 -13.00
CA SER A 7 -63.98 -18.43 -13.21
C SER A 7 -62.78 -17.63 -12.68
N TYR A 8 -62.19 -18.08 -11.58
CA TYR A 8 -60.97 -17.52 -10.97
C TYR A 8 -59.67 -17.98 -11.65
N THR A 9 -59.78 -18.78 -12.72
CA THR A 9 -58.64 -19.39 -13.42
C THR A 9 -57.70 -18.40 -14.14
N PRO A 10 -58.11 -17.22 -14.66
CA PRO A 10 -57.17 -16.32 -15.34
C PRO A 10 -56.33 -15.47 -14.39
N ILE A 11 -56.76 -15.28 -13.13
CA ILE A 11 -56.02 -14.49 -12.13
C ILE A 11 -54.84 -15.28 -11.56
N LEU A 12 -55.01 -16.60 -11.38
CA LEU A 12 -53.95 -17.48 -10.89
C LEU A 12 -52.79 -17.64 -11.89
N PHE A 13 -53.09 -17.55 -13.19
CA PHE A 13 -52.09 -17.64 -14.26
C PHE A 13 -51.22 -16.37 -14.34
N CYS A 14 -51.78 -15.18 -14.09
CA CYS A 14 -51.01 -13.93 -14.05
C CYS A 14 -50.05 -13.83 -12.86
N ILE A 15 -50.36 -14.46 -11.71
CA ILE A 15 -49.47 -14.49 -10.53
C ILE A 15 -48.27 -15.40 -10.78
N LEU A 16 -48.43 -16.49 -11.53
CA LEU A 16 -47.34 -17.42 -11.88
C LEU A 16 -46.36 -16.83 -12.90
N ILE A 17 -46.83 -16.00 -13.84
CA ILE A 17 -45.96 -15.35 -14.85
C ILE A 17 -45.14 -14.20 -14.23
N LEU A 18 -45.63 -13.56 -13.17
CA LEU A 18 -44.89 -12.51 -12.44
C LEU A 18 -43.73 -13.05 -11.60
N TRP A 19 -43.70 -14.36 -11.28
CA TRP A 19 -42.56 -14.97 -10.57
C TRP A 19 -41.41 -15.40 -11.50
N SER A 20 -41.65 -15.57 -12.81
CA SER A 20 -40.61 -15.88 -13.79
C SER A 20 -39.93 -14.65 -14.40
N ALA A 21 -40.28 -13.45 -13.94
CA ALA A 21 -39.64 -12.20 -14.33
C ALA A 21 -38.61 -11.71 -13.29
N CYS A 22 -38.27 -12.53 -12.28
CA CYS A 22 -36.97 -12.39 -11.64
C CYS A 22 -35.93 -12.79 -12.66
N LYS A 23 -35.16 -11.81 -13.11
CA LYS A 23 -33.96 -12.00 -13.89
C LYS A 23 -33.06 -12.94 -13.07
N ASP A 24 -32.92 -14.19 -13.51
CA ASP A 24 -31.81 -15.06 -13.10
C ASP A 24 -30.53 -14.43 -13.67
N ASP A 25 -30.09 -13.31 -13.10
CA ASP A 25 -28.73 -12.84 -13.30
C ASP A 25 -27.87 -13.87 -12.55
N ALA A 26 -27.36 -14.85 -13.29
CA ALA A 26 -26.47 -15.88 -12.75
C ALA A 26 -25.37 -15.21 -11.93
N ASP A 27 -25.12 -15.75 -10.73
CA ASP A 27 -24.10 -15.21 -9.84
C ASP A 27 -22.75 -15.09 -10.57
N ALA A 28 -22.13 -13.91 -10.46
CA ALA A 28 -20.87 -13.64 -11.13
C ALA A 28 -19.77 -14.55 -10.55
N PRO A 29 -18.87 -15.11 -11.41
CA PRO A 29 -17.78 -15.95 -10.92
C PRO A 29 -16.82 -15.15 -10.04
N LEU A 30 -16.15 -15.83 -9.12
CA LEU A 30 -15.16 -15.22 -8.24
C LEU A 30 -13.85 -14.96 -9.01
N ARG A 31 -13.46 -13.69 -9.14
CA ARG A 31 -12.20 -13.29 -9.80
C ARG A 31 -11.48 -12.17 -9.07
N PHE A 32 -10.17 -12.18 -9.18
CA PHE A 32 -9.27 -11.17 -8.66
C PHE A 32 -8.42 -10.59 -9.77
N TYR A 33 -8.07 -9.31 -9.68
CA TYR A 33 -7.18 -8.66 -10.66
C TYR A 33 -5.76 -9.25 -10.60
N ASP A 34 -5.31 -9.68 -9.42
CA ASP A 34 -4.00 -10.29 -9.23
C ASP A 34 -4.13 -11.75 -8.82
N SER A 35 -3.21 -12.57 -9.32
CA SER A 35 -3.10 -13.98 -8.97
C SER A 35 -2.22 -14.25 -7.75
N LYS A 36 -1.56 -13.21 -7.19
CA LYS A 36 -0.70 -13.28 -5.99
C LYS A 36 -0.65 -11.92 -5.29
N TYR A 37 -0.41 -11.92 -3.98
CA TYR A 37 -0.28 -10.69 -3.20
C TYR A 37 0.96 -10.71 -2.29
N GLU A 38 1.62 -9.57 -2.19
CA GLU A 38 2.70 -9.33 -1.21
C GLU A 38 2.20 -8.34 -0.15
N VAL A 39 2.38 -8.64 1.14
CA VAL A 39 1.85 -7.83 2.24
C VAL A 39 2.98 -7.46 3.19
N PRO A 40 3.21 -6.18 3.50
CA PRO A 40 4.25 -5.80 4.46
C PRO A 40 3.91 -6.31 5.87
N MET A 41 4.90 -6.83 6.58
CA MET A 41 4.77 -7.33 7.95
C MET A 41 4.28 -6.22 8.90
N GLY A 42 3.17 -6.43 9.60
CA GLY A 42 2.52 -5.40 10.43
C GLY A 42 1.65 -4.42 9.64
N GLY A 43 1.66 -4.50 8.31
CA GLY A 43 0.78 -3.72 7.42
C GLY A 43 -0.44 -4.49 6.95
N ARG A 44 -1.27 -3.81 6.17
CA ARG A 44 -2.51 -4.33 5.59
C ARG A 44 -2.53 -4.10 4.08
N ARG A 45 -3.01 -5.09 3.33
CA ARG A 45 -3.26 -5.00 1.88
C ARG A 45 -4.70 -5.32 1.56
N TYR A 46 -5.33 -4.48 0.74
CA TYR A 46 -6.67 -4.71 0.20
C TYR A 46 -6.58 -5.41 -1.15
N LEU A 47 -7.46 -6.39 -1.38
CA LEU A 47 -7.40 -7.24 -2.57
C LEU A 47 -8.27 -6.65 -3.68
N GLY A 48 -7.71 -6.59 -4.89
CA GLY A 48 -8.47 -6.18 -6.07
C GLY A 48 -9.45 -7.28 -6.49
N ILE A 49 -10.72 -7.14 -6.14
CA ILE A 49 -11.79 -8.07 -6.54
C ILE A 49 -12.36 -7.61 -7.90
N GLU A 50 -12.25 -8.46 -8.92
CA GLU A 50 -12.80 -8.20 -10.26
C GLU A 50 -14.29 -8.56 -10.33
N SER A 51 -14.67 -9.71 -9.77
CA SER A 51 -16.05 -10.18 -9.74
C SER A 51 -16.30 -11.17 -8.59
N GLY A 52 -17.57 -11.37 -8.26
CA GLY A 52 -18.05 -12.24 -7.18
C GLY A 52 -19.34 -11.68 -6.59
N ASN A 53 -19.85 -12.32 -5.54
CA ASN A 53 -21.14 -11.95 -4.93
C ASN A 53 -21.02 -10.96 -3.74
N GLY A 54 -19.83 -10.84 -3.13
CA GLY A 54 -19.59 -10.01 -1.93
C GLY A 54 -19.85 -10.72 -0.58
N ASP A 55 -20.29 -11.97 -0.58
CA ASP A 55 -20.40 -12.83 0.60
C ASP A 55 -19.39 -13.97 0.52
N TYR A 56 -18.27 -13.78 1.22
CA TYR A 56 -17.10 -14.65 1.11
C TYR A 56 -16.76 -15.32 2.45
N SER A 57 -16.37 -16.58 2.37
CA SER A 57 -15.69 -17.30 3.45
C SER A 57 -14.18 -17.29 3.21
N LEU A 58 -13.39 -16.98 4.25
CA LEU A 58 -11.94 -16.82 4.16
C LEU A 58 -11.21 -17.86 5.02
N GLU A 59 -10.21 -18.53 4.45
CA GLU A 59 -9.34 -19.48 5.15
C GLU A 59 -7.87 -19.16 4.85
N ILE A 60 -7.07 -18.89 5.89
CA ILE A 60 -5.62 -18.69 5.78
C ILE A 60 -4.91 -20.02 6.09
N GLY A 61 -4.01 -20.44 5.19
CA GLY A 61 -3.25 -21.68 5.36
C GLY A 61 -2.38 -21.71 6.63
N ASN A 62 -1.62 -20.64 6.88
CA ASN A 62 -0.82 -20.48 8.10
C ASN A 62 -1.14 -19.14 8.80
N PRO A 63 -1.97 -19.15 9.86
CA PRO A 63 -2.38 -17.93 10.56
C PRO A 63 -1.25 -17.27 11.39
N ARG A 64 -0.06 -17.90 11.48
CA ARG A 64 1.12 -17.26 12.07
C ARG A 64 1.79 -16.27 11.12
N ILE A 65 1.56 -16.42 9.82
CA ILE A 65 2.17 -15.58 8.77
C ILE A 65 1.26 -14.38 8.45
N ALA A 66 -0.05 -14.62 8.29
CA ALA A 66 -1.00 -13.56 7.97
C ALA A 66 -2.38 -13.84 8.56
N SER A 67 -3.25 -12.83 8.57
CA SER A 67 -4.68 -12.96 8.82
C SER A 67 -5.49 -12.28 7.73
N ALA A 68 -6.77 -12.62 7.60
CA ALA A 68 -7.67 -12.08 6.59
C ALA A 68 -8.97 -11.58 7.22
N GLY A 69 -9.61 -10.61 6.58
CA GLY A 69 -10.92 -10.12 6.99
C GLY A 69 -11.67 -9.45 5.86
N ILE A 70 -12.91 -9.06 6.17
CA ILE A 70 -13.81 -8.37 5.24
C ILE A 70 -14.29 -7.08 5.88
N GLU A 71 -14.23 -5.98 5.12
CA GLU A 71 -14.79 -4.68 5.48
C GLU A 71 -15.96 -4.33 4.55
N SER A 72 -16.97 -3.65 5.11
CA SER A 72 -18.12 -3.14 4.35
C SER A 72 -18.02 -1.64 4.11
N GLY A 73 -18.75 -1.12 3.11
CA GLY A 73 -18.84 0.31 2.81
C GLY A 73 -17.92 0.78 1.70
N TRP A 74 -17.33 -0.16 0.95
CA TRP A 74 -16.46 0.14 -0.18
C TRP A 74 -17.27 0.38 -1.46
N SER A 75 -16.81 1.30 -2.30
CA SER A 75 -17.38 1.51 -3.63
C SER A 75 -16.58 0.74 -4.67
N GLY A 76 -17.22 0.31 -5.77
CA GLY A 76 -16.55 -0.37 -6.87
C GLY A 76 -16.16 -1.83 -6.61
N VAL A 77 -16.70 -2.47 -5.56
CA VAL A 77 -16.49 -3.89 -5.27
C VAL A 77 -17.81 -4.63 -5.05
N PRO A 78 -17.87 -5.96 -5.25
CA PRO A 78 -19.08 -6.75 -5.04
C PRO A 78 -19.74 -6.51 -3.68
N ALA A 79 -21.03 -6.15 -3.70
CA ALA A 79 -21.83 -5.80 -2.53
C ALA A 79 -21.19 -4.79 -1.55
N GLY A 80 -20.21 -4.00 -2.00
CA GLY A 80 -19.46 -3.09 -1.14
C GLY A 80 -18.60 -3.76 -0.07
N ARG A 81 -18.21 -5.02 -0.31
CA ARG A 81 -17.47 -5.90 0.61
C ARG A 81 -16.04 -6.12 0.10
N MET A 82 -15.07 -5.58 0.82
CA MET A 82 -13.65 -5.64 0.46
C MET A 82 -12.92 -6.66 1.33
N ILE A 83 -12.12 -7.52 0.70
CA ILE A 83 -11.23 -8.45 1.42
C ILE A 83 -9.90 -7.74 1.69
N TYR A 84 -9.37 -7.90 2.90
CA TYR A 84 -8.02 -7.46 3.25
C TYR A 84 -7.21 -8.57 3.89
N ILE A 85 -5.88 -8.44 3.80
CA ILE A 85 -4.89 -9.29 4.45
C ILE A 85 -4.02 -8.42 5.36
N SER A 86 -3.77 -8.88 6.57
CA SER A 86 -2.80 -8.28 7.49
C SER A 86 -1.58 -9.18 7.61
N GLY A 87 -0.39 -8.63 7.39
CA GLY A 87 0.87 -9.36 7.57
C GLY A 87 1.24 -9.46 9.05
N ILE A 88 1.62 -10.66 9.52
CA ILE A 88 2.00 -10.91 10.93
C ILE A 88 3.49 -11.19 11.03
N LEU A 89 3.97 -12.16 10.25
CA LEU A 89 5.36 -12.58 10.22
C LEU A 89 5.78 -12.82 8.77
N THR A 90 7.01 -12.44 8.42
CA THR A 90 7.56 -12.68 7.09
C THR A 90 7.52 -14.17 6.73
N GLY A 91 7.17 -14.47 5.48
CA GLY A 91 6.99 -15.85 5.02
C GLY A 91 5.90 -15.99 3.96
N SER A 92 5.65 -17.22 3.53
CA SER A 92 4.63 -17.53 2.53
C SER A 92 3.48 -18.35 3.11
N THR A 93 2.26 -17.99 2.73
CA THR A 93 1.02 -18.70 3.05
C THR A 93 0.09 -18.61 1.83
N TYR A 94 -1.15 -19.05 1.98
CA TYR A 94 -2.21 -18.78 1.01
C TYR A 94 -3.45 -18.24 1.72
N LEU A 95 -4.28 -17.53 0.96
CA LEU A 95 -5.65 -17.22 1.28
C LEU A 95 -6.54 -18.04 0.34
N LYS A 96 -7.44 -18.83 0.91
CA LYS A 96 -8.53 -19.45 0.18
C LYS A 96 -9.78 -18.63 0.41
N VAL A 97 -10.41 -18.24 -0.69
CA VAL A 97 -11.65 -17.46 -0.72
C VAL A 97 -12.72 -18.32 -1.35
N THR A 98 -13.84 -18.49 -0.65
CA THR A 98 -15.02 -19.19 -1.17
C THR A 98 -16.16 -18.18 -1.30
N ASP A 99 -16.71 -18.04 -2.51
CA ASP A 99 -17.93 -17.28 -2.77
C ASP A 99 -19.13 -18.13 -2.32
N ASN A 100 -19.88 -17.62 -1.34
CA ASN A 100 -20.91 -18.42 -0.67
C ASN A 100 -22.17 -18.62 -1.53
N ALA A 101 -22.39 -17.82 -2.58
CA ALA A 101 -23.52 -18.02 -3.48
C ALA A 101 -23.20 -19.08 -4.54
N THR A 102 -22.03 -18.96 -5.20
CA THR A 102 -21.62 -19.88 -6.27
C THR A 102 -20.94 -21.15 -5.76
N GLN A 103 -20.46 -21.14 -4.51
CA GLN A 103 -19.54 -22.14 -3.93
C GLN A 103 -18.19 -22.24 -4.67
N GLU A 104 -17.90 -21.32 -5.58
CA GLU A 104 -16.60 -21.22 -6.23
C GLU A 104 -15.51 -20.91 -5.20
N THR A 105 -14.35 -21.53 -5.34
CA THR A 105 -13.23 -21.36 -4.43
C THR A 105 -11.96 -21.05 -5.18
N LEU A 106 -11.25 -20.01 -4.77
CA LEU A 106 -9.97 -19.60 -5.33
C LEU A 106 -8.91 -19.55 -4.23
N THR A 107 -7.71 -20.04 -4.53
CA THR A 107 -6.56 -20.00 -3.62
C THR A 107 -5.51 -19.03 -4.14
N LEU A 108 -5.31 -17.93 -3.39
CA LEU A 108 -4.34 -16.88 -3.67
C LEU A 108 -3.06 -17.11 -2.87
N PRO A 109 -1.89 -17.21 -3.50
CA PRO A 109 -0.60 -17.16 -2.83
C PRO A 109 -0.40 -15.80 -2.15
N ILE A 110 -0.02 -15.83 -0.88
CA ILE A 110 0.26 -14.65 -0.07
C ILE A 110 1.70 -14.73 0.43
N LYS A 111 2.47 -13.69 0.17
CA LYS A 111 3.81 -13.53 0.72
C LYS A 111 3.83 -12.33 1.66
N VAL A 112 4.19 -12.54 2.91
CA VAL A 112 4.44 -11.45 3.84
C VAL A 112 5.92 -11.08 3.75
N VAL A 113 6.17 -9.84 3.36
CA VAL A 113 7.50 -9.26 3.14
C VAL A 113 7.88 -8.34 4.30
N ASP A 114 9.16 -7.99 4.41
CA ASP A 114 9.60 -7.00 5.40
C ASP A 114 8.82 -5.68 5.23
N TYR A 115 8.58 -4.97 6.34
CA TYR A 115 7.96 -3.64 6.28
C TYR A 115 8.88 -2.65 5.55
N TYR A 116 8.31 -1.58 5.01
CA TYR A 116 9.08 -0.54 4.34
C TYR A 116 8.42 0.83 4.50
N GLU A 117 9.22 1.89 4.37
CA GLU A 117 8.76 3.28 4.28
C GLU A 117 9.00 3.83 2.88
N ASP A 118 7.98 4.50 2.34
CA ASP A 118 8.02 5.17 1.03
C ASP A 118 8.30 6.67 1.22
N LEU A 119 9.49 7.09 0.80
CA LEU A 119 9.85 8.50 0.65
C LEU A 119 9.54 8.92 -0.78
N ASN A 120 8.35 9.47 -0.99
CA ASN A 120 7.95 10.01 -2.27
C ASN A 120 8.50 11.44 -2.42
N LEU A 121 9.44 11.62 -3.35
CA LEU A 121 10.10 12.88 -3.62
C LEU A 121 9.14 13.87 -4.29
N ILE A 122 9.25 15.14 -3.89
CA ILE A 122 8.48 16.25 -4.43
C ILE A 122 9.40 17.06 -5.35
N HIS A 123 9.15 16.92 -6.65
CA HIS A 123 9.78 17.71 -7.72
C HIS A 123 8.84 18.83 -8.16
N GLY A 124 9.38 19.94 -8.69
CA GLY A 124 8.60 21.06 -9.22
C GLY A 124 8.49 22.26 -8.27
N SER A 125 7.73 23.28 -8.69
CA SER A 125 7.39 24.47 -7.89
C SER A 125 6.61 24.20 -6.59
N SER A 126 6.34 22.93 -6.28
CA SER A 126 5.81 22.43 -5.00
C SER A 126 6.92 22.28 -3.95
N SER A 127 8.19 22.24 -4.36
CA SER A 127 9.37 22.22 -3.49
C SER A 127 9.94 23.62 -3.27
N LEU A 128 9.10 24.64 -3.01
CA LEU A 128 9.53 26.03 -2.68
C LEU A 128 10.34 26.06 -1.37
N ARG A 129 11.53 25.48 -1.44
CA ARG A 129 12.56 25.45 -0.43
C ARG A 129 13.63 26.44 -0.87
N PRO A 130 14.28 27.14 0.06
CA PRO A 130 15.28 28.15 -0.27
C PRO A 130 16.37 27.62 -1.22
N ASN A 131 16.75 26.35 -1.06
CA ASN A 131 17.79 25.67 -1.87
C ASN A 131 17.23 24.44 -2.59
N GLY A 132 15.98 24.50 -3.06
CA GLY A 132 15.35 23.41 -3.79
C GLY A 132 16.11 23.03 -5.06
N ASP A 133 16.44 21.75 -5.21
CA ASP A 133 17.12 21.21 -6.39
C ASP A 133 16.48 19.89 -6.84
N GLU A 134 15.74 19.96 -7.96
CA GLU A 134 15.05 18.82 -8.58
C GLU A 134 16.03 17.75 -9.10
N ASN A 135 17.30 18.10 -9.30
CA ASN A 135 18.35 17.20 -9.77
C ASN A 135 19.20 16.65 -8.61
N LEU A 136 18.76 16.76 -7.37
CA LEU A 136 19.50 16.18 -6.24
C LEU A 136 19.55 14.65 -6.31
N LEU A 137 18.45 14.03 -6.72
CA LEU A 137 18.33 12.59 -7.00
C LEU A 137 17.69 12.43 -8.38
N PRO A 138 18.47 12.63 -9.46
CA PRO A 138 17.91 12.77 -10.80
C PRO A 138 17.24 11.47 -11.25
N GLY A 139 16.00 11.60 -11.73
CA GLY A 139 15.21 10.47 -12.22
C GLY A 139 14.63 9.56 -11.13
N VAL A 140 14.80 9.86 -9.85
CA VAL A 140 14.19 9.14 -8.74
C VAL A 140 12.92 9.87 -8.29
N ASP A 141 11.80 9.17 -8.17
CA ASP A 141 10.52 9.70 -7.68
C ASP A 141 10.13 9.12 -6.32
N ASP A 142 10.54 7.88 -6.03
CA ASP A 142 10.21 7.17 -4.80
C ASP A 142 11.42 6.38 -4.30
N ILE A 143 11.65 6.42 -2.98
CA ILE A 143 12.69 5.63 -2.30
C ILE A 143 12.03 4.79 -1.22
N PHE A 144 12.14 3.47 -1.35
CA PHE A 144 11.66 2.53 -0.35
C PHE A 144 12.80 2.13 0.58
N LEU A 145 12.66 2.43 1.87
CA LEU A 145 13.57 1.99 2.92
C LEU A 145 13.00 0.72 3.57
N VAL A 146 13.71 -0.40 3.44
CA VAL A 146 13.19 -1.71 3.91
C VAL A 146 13.70 -2.03 5.30
N SER A 147 12.78 -2.43 6.17
CA SER A 147 12.98 -2.80 7.57
C SER A 147 13.58 -4.20 7.73
N ASN A 148 14.63 -4.50 6.95
CA ASN A 148 15.37 -5.77 7.01
C ASN A 148 16.77 -5.58 7.60
N ALA A 149 17.45 -6.69 7.90
CA ALA A 149 18.78 -6.66 8.51
C ALA A 149 19.85 -5.99 7.62
N ALA A 150 19.70 -6.08 6.29
CA ALA A 150 20.61 -5.48 5.32
C ALA A 150 20.40 -3.97 5.14
N ARG A 151 19.27 -3.43 5.64
CA ARG A 151 18.83 -2.05 5.39
C ARG A 151 18.79 -1.75 3.89
N ASP A 152 18.11 -2.62 3.15
CA ASP A 152 17.97 -2.43 1.70
C ASP A 152 17.20 -1.14 1.40
N ALA A 153 17.62 -0.46 0.33
CA ALA A 153 16.93 0.69 -0.25
C ALA A 153 16.63 0.41 -1.73
N TYR A 154 15.43 0.77 -2.19
CA TYR A 154 15.03 0.61 -3.59
C TYR A 154 14.57 1.94 -4.16
N PHE A 155 15.10 2.28 -5.33
CA PHE A 155 14.91 3.58 -5.98
C PHE A 155 14.05 3.40 -7.22
N PHE A 156 12.97 4.16 -7.33
CA PHE A 156 12.01 4.03 -8.41
C PHE A 156 11.80 5.35 -9.12
N LYS A 157 11.49 5.25 -10.41
CA LYS A 157 10.90 6.35 -11.19
C LYS A 157 9.43 6.07 -11.43
N GLN A 158 8.68 7.13 -11.66
CA GLN A 158 7.29 7.07 -12.04
C GLN A 158 7.17 6.80 -13.55
N GLY A 159 6.81 5.56 -13.88
CA GLY A 159 6.38 5.16 -15.21
C GLY A 159 4.87 5.35 -15.39
N GLN A 160 4.31 4.62 -16.36
CA GLN A 160 2.89 4.71 -16.71
C GLN A 160 2.00 4.11 -15.61
N ARG A 161 1.17 4.95 -14.99
CA ARG A 161 0.14 4.52 -14.05
C ARG A 161 -1.01 3.84 -14.80
N THR A 162 -1.52 2.76 -14.22
CA THR A 162 -2.76 2.10 -14.67
C THR A 162 -3.74 2.03 -13.51
N ALA A 163 -4.97 1.58 -13.77
CA ALA A 163 -5.95 1.38 -12.70
C ALA A 163 -5.51 0.34 -11.65
N PHE A 164 -4.53 -0.52 -11.97
CA PHE A 164 -4.13 -1.67 -11.16
C PHE A 164 -2.64 -1.66 -10.77
N SER A 165 -1.89 -0.61 -11.15
CA SER A 165 -0.47 -0.51 -10.85
C SER A 165 -0.07 0.93 -10.60
N SER A 166 0.78 1.12 -9.58
CA SER A 166 1.42 2.39 -9.26
C SER A 166 2.31 2.91 -10.40
N GLY A 167 2.64 2.07 -11.38
CA GLY A 167 3.50 2.42 -12.51
C GLY A 167 4.96 2.65 -12.11
N LEU A 168 5.37 2.23 -10.90
CA LEU A 168 6.74 2.40 -10.44
C LEU A 168 7.68 1.44 -11.18
N GLU A 169 8.76 1.99 -11.72
CA GLU A 169 9.81 1.24 -12.41
C GLU A 169 11.10 1.29 -11.58
N LEU A 170 11.64 0.11 -11.22
CA LEU A 170 12.86 0.01 -10.42
C LEU A 170 14.05 0.58 -11.23
N ILE A 171 14.76 1.54 -10.64
CA ILE A 171 16.01 2.09 -11.18
C ILE A 171 17.17 1.25 -10.68
N THR A 172 17.30 1.14 -9.36
CA THR A 172 18.45 0.47 -8.73
C THR A 172 18.13 0.03 -7.30
N LYS A 173 18.95 -0.89 -6.80
CA LYS A 173 18.97 -1.34 -5.40
C LYS A 173 20.22 -0.77 -4.73
N GLY A 174 20.06 -0.32 -3.50
CA GLY A 174 21.12 0.13 -2.62
C GLY A 174 20.89 -0.29 -1.18
N THR A 175 21.56 0.39 -0.27
CA THR A 175 21.35 0.28 1.17
C THR A 175 21.19 1.65 1.81
N TYR A 176 20.72 1.67 3.05
CA TYR A 176 20.62 2.89 3.84
C TYR A 176 21.16 2.73 5.26
N ALA A 177 21.54 3.84 5.86
CA ALA A 177 21.73 3.97 7.29
C ALA A 177 21.01 5.23 7.77
N LEU A 178 20.34 5.11 8.93
CA LEU A 178 19.64 6.23 9.56
C LEU A 178 20.17 6.40 10.98
N LYS A 179 20.58 7.62 11.32
CA LYS A 179 21.05 7.98 12.66
C LYS A 179 20.28 9.20 13.15
N GLN A 180 19.62 9.07 14.31
CA GLN A 180 19.00 10.23 14.95
C GLN A 180 20.10 11.16 15.47
N GLU A 181 19.97 12.45 15.18
CA GLU A 181 20.89 13.48 15.68
C GLU A 181 20.22 14.34 16.76
N ASP A 182 18.96 14.72 16.57
CA ASP A 182 18.13 15.43 17.56
C ASP A 182 16.64 15.08 17.42
N GLU A 183 15.74 15.81 18.10
CA GLU A 183 14.29 15.54 18.10
C GLU A 183 13.60 15.77 16.74
N ASN A 184 14.23 16.54 15.84
CA ASN A 184 13.65 16.96 14.55
C ASN A 184 14.59 16.70 13.36
N LYS A 185 15.74 16.06 13.60
CA LYS A 185 16.81 15.84 12.64
C LYS A 185 17.39 14.44 12.75
N ALA A 186 17.61 13.83 11.59
CA ALA A 186 18.39 12.60 11.45
C ALA A 186 19.36 12.72 10.28
N THR A 187 20.40 11.90 10.27
CA THR A 187 21.25 11.70 9.11
C THR A 187 20.83 10.43 8.38
N LEU A 188 20.56 10.55 7.08
CA LEU A 188 20.31 9.46 6.16
C LEU A 188 21.53 9.30 5.25
N THR A 189 22.17 8.15 5.29
CA THR A 189 23.17 7.74 4.31
C THR A 189 22.52 6.77 3.34
N LEU A 190 22.61 7.05 2.05
CA LEU A 190 22.16 6.16 0.97
C LEU A 190 23.39 5.68 0.18
N THR A 191 23.50 4.38 -0.04
CA THR A 191 24.59 3.79 -0.82
C THR A 191 24.01 3.10 -2.04
N PHE A 192 24.17 3.69 -3.22
CA PHE A 192 23.58 3.17 -4.47
C PHE A 192 24.41 3.58 -5.69
N SER A 193 24.03 3.06 -6.86
CA SER A 193 24.66 3.40 -8.15
C SER A 193 23.56 3.60 -9.19
N LEU A 194 23.58 4.76 -9.88
CA LEU A 194 22.68 5.04 -11.00
C LEU A 194 23.27 4.59 -12.35
N ASP A 195 24.59 4.70 -12.54
CA ASP A 195 25.29 4.50 -13.83
C ASP A 195 26.29 3.33 -13.84
N ALA A 196 25.97 2.26 -13.10
CA ALA A 196 26.77 1.03 -12.99
C ALA A 196 28.20 1.20 -12.44
N SER A 197 28.33 0.96 -11.13
CA SER A 197 29.52 0.57 -10.34
C SER A 197 30.78 1.46 -10.35
N PRO A 198 31.38 1.75 -9.17
CA PRO A 198 30.93 1.35 -7.83
C PRO A 198 29.72 2.15 -7.34
N ALA A 199 29.04 1.63 -6.31
CA ALA A 199 28.05 2.39 -5.56
C ALA A 199 28.74 3.50 -4.77
N THR A 200 28.11 4.66 -4.70
CA THR A 200 28.59 5.84 -3.98
C THR A 200 27.72 6.10 -2.76
N GLU A 201 28.34 6.61 -1.70
CA GLU A 201 27.62 7.08 -0.51
C GLU A 201 27.14 8.50 -0.73
N HIS A 202 25.88 8.73 -0.38
CA HIS A 202 25.22 10.03 -0.42
C HIS A 202 24.67 10.31 0.97
N HIS A 203 25.08 11.42 1.56
CA HIS A 203 24.69 11.80 2.93
C HIS A 203 23.67 12.92 2.89
N PHE A 204 22.60 12.75 3.66
CA PHE A 204 21.51 13.70 3.74
C PHE A 204 21.17 14.01 5.19
N THR A 205 20.88 15.27 5.46
CA THR A 205 20.14 15.67 6.65
C THR A 205 18.65 15.51 6.37
N VAL A 206 17.97 14.72 7.18
CA VAL A 206 16.51 14.58 7.19
C VAL A 206 15.97 15.61 8.16
N TRP A 207 15.34 16.67 7.63
CA TRP A 207 14.66 17.67 8.43
C TRP A 207 13.17 17.34 8.55
N GLY A 208 12.70 17.20 9.79
CA GLY A 208 11.29 16.99 10.04
C GLY A 208 10.87 17.36 11.45
N ASN A 209 10.00 16.54 12.03
CA ASN A 209 9.46 16.74 13.36
C ASN A 209 9.51 15.42 14.15
N THR A 210 9.19 15.50 15.44
CA THR A 210 9.10 14.33 16.32
C THR A 210 8.20 13.23 15.76
N TYR A 211 7.13 13.58 15.04
CA TYR A 211 6.27 12.60 14.36
C TYR A 211 7.01 11.82 13.26
N LEU A 212 7.79 12.51 12.41
CA LEU A 212 8.59 11.86 11.36
C LEU A 212 9.55 10.85 11.98
N LEU A 213 10.34 11.30 12.96
CA LEU A 213 11.37 10.45 13.56
C LEU A 213 10.73 9.27 14.31
N HIS A 214 9.60 9.49 14.98
CA HIS A 214 8.85 8.40 15.61
C HIS A 214 8.36 7.38 14.60
N ARG A 215 7.78 7.83 13.48
CA ARG A 215 7.32 6.94 12.41
C ARG A 215 8.47 6.12 11.82
N LEU A 216 9.59 6.76 11.48
CA LEU A 216 10.78 6.08 10.97
C LEU A 216 11.34 5.08 11.99
N ASP A 217 11.44 5.46 13.27
CA ASP A 217 11.92 4.58 14.35
C ASP A 217 11.08 3.31 14.48
N LYS A 218 9.75 3.45 14.52
CA LYS A 218 8.84 2.31 14.69
C LYS A 218 8.76 1.43 13.45
N ASN A 219 8.61 2.02 12.28
CA ASN A 219 8.36 1.25 11.06
C ASN A 219 9.64 0.62 10.49
N LEU A 220 10.79 1.25 10.70
CA LEU A 220 12.10 0.73 10.28
C LEU A 220 12.86 0.02 11.40
N HIS A 221 12.27 -0.13 12.60
CA HIS A 221 12.91 -0.76 13.76
C HIS A 221 14.31 -0.20 14.03
N LEU A 222 14.43 1.13 14.18
CA LEU A 222 15.71 1.82 14.32
C LEU A 222 16.22 1.84 15.77
N ASN A 223 15.36 1.56 16.74
CA ASN A 223 15.65 1.51 18.17
C ASN A 223 16.15 2.85 18.74
N TRP A 224 15.65 3.96 18.20
CA TRP A 224 15.96 5.30 18.69
C TRP A 224 15.26 5.62 20.02
N GLY A 225 14.23 4.85 20.38
CA GLY A 225 13.52 5.05 21.65
C GLY A 225 12.65 6.31 21.63
N THR A 226 12.13 6.68 20.46
CA THR A 226 11.27 7.86 20.31
C THR A 226 10.04 7.76 21.21
N PRO A 227 9.64 8.87 21.87
CA PRO A 227 8.49 8.87 22.78
C PRO A 227 7.19 8.64 21.99
N PRO A 228 6.15 8.06 22.63
CA PRO A 228 4.84 7.98 22.02
C PRO A 228 4.32 9.37 21.64
N ILE A 229 3.83 9.51 20.41
CA ILE A 229 3.13 10.71 19.97
C ILE A 229 1.71 10.70 20.57
N GLY A 230 1.28 11.82 21.15
CA GLY A 230 -0.08 11.93 21.70
C GLY A 230 -1.14 11.72 20.62
N GLU A 231 -2.21 10.99 20.95
CA GLU A 231 -3.36 10.75 20.07
C GLU A 231 -4.23 12.02 19.94
N THR A 232 -3.74 13.04 19.23
CA THR A 232 -4.52 14.27 18.97
C THR A 232 -4.52 14.66 17.50
N ARG A 233 -4.73 13.69 16.59
CA ARG A 233 -5.11 14.01 15.21
C ARG A 233 -6.62 13.84 15.03
N THR A 234 -7.36 14.90 15.29
CA THR A 234 -8.76 15.07 14.91
C THR A 234 -8.86 15.86 13.60
N SER A 235 -8.33 15.34 12.49
CA SER A 235 -8.68 15.69 11.08
C SER A 235 -7.64 15.13 10.08
N PRO A 236 -8.05 14.81 8.83
CA PRO A 236 -7.12 14.49 7.76
C PRO A 236 -6.45 15.77 7.25
N ALA A 237 -5.44 16.26 7.97
CA ALA A 237 -4.50 17.22 7.38
C ALA A 237 -3.66 16.49 6.31
N PRO A 238 -3.34 17.14 5.16
CA PRO A 238 -2.47 16.56 4.16
C PRO A 238 -1.16 16.07 4.80
N PRO A 239 -0.54 14.99 4.29
CA PRO A 239 0.72 14.51 4.82
C PRO A 239 1.73 15.67 4.88
N PRO A 240 2.36 15.91 6.04
CA PRO A 240 3.39 16.94 6.13
C PRO A 240 4.53 16.61 5.15
N ALA A 241 5.02 17.64 4.46
CA ALA A 241 6.20 17.54 3.62
C ALA A 241 7.47 17.77 4.44
N TYR A 242 8.49 16.95 4.21
CA TYR A 242 9.78 16.92 4.90
C TYR A 242 10.92 17.21 3.92
N THR A 243 12.12 17.47 4.45
CA THR A 243 13.28 17.86 3.62
C THR A 243 14.38 16.82 3.74
N LEU A 244 14.94 16.44 2.60
CA LEU A 244 16.29 15.90 2.52
C LEU A 244 17.21 17.02 2.07
N GLU A 245 18.28 17.29 2.82
CA GLU A 245 19.33 18.24 2.47
C GLU A 245 20.64 17.50 2.27
N GLU A 246 21.29 17.69 1.13
CA GLU A 246 22.62 17.12 0.85
C GLU A 246 23.67 17.65 1.83
N ILE A 247 24.41 16.74 2.46
CA ILE A 247 25.53 17.09 3.32
C ILE A 247 26.78 17.20 2.45
N THR A 248 27.30 18.43 2.33
CA THR A 248 28.60 18.69 1.69
C THR A 248 29.64 18.97 2.77
N GLU A 249 30.81 18.35 2.66
CA GLU A 249 31.90 18.57 3.62
C GLU A 249 32.29 20.06 3.69
N GLY A 250 32.30 20.62 4.90
CA GLY A 250 32.62 22.03 5.15
C GLY A 250 31.48 23.02 4.89
N ALA A 251 30.28 22.57 4.49
CA ALA A 251 29.11 23.43 4.36
C ALA A 251 28.31 23.53 5.67
N GLU A 252 27.76 24.71 5.95
CA GLU A 252 26.88 24.93 7.11
C GLU A 252 25.51 24.27 6.89
N PRO A 253 24.90 23.64 7.92
CA PRO A 253 23.54 23.10 7.82
C PRO A 253 22.53 24.16 7.36
N GLY A 254 21.62 23.78 6.47
CA GLY A 254 20.63 24.67 5.85
C GLY A 254 21.10 25.35 4.56
N THR A 255 22.34 25.11 4.12
CA THR A 255 22.91 25.68 2.89
C THR A 255 23.07 24.67 1.76
N GLY A 256 22.91 23.38 2.04
CA GLY A 256 22.99 22.31 1.04
C GLY A 256 21.80 22.33 0.06
N ARG A 257 21.95 21.56 -1.02
CA ARG A 257 20.89 21.29 -2.00
C ARG A 257 19.78 20.51 -1.32
N GLN A 258 18.52 20.83 -1.61
CA GLN A 258 17.37 20.27 -0.91
C GLN A 258 16.35 19.66 -1.85
N VAL A 259 15.76 18.53 -1.44
CA VAL A 259 14.56 17.96 -2.07
C VAL A 259 13.48 17.74 -1.01
N GLY A 260 12.23 18.03 -1.38
CA GLY A 260 11.09 17.71 -0.53
C GLY A 260 10.70 16.25 -0.64
N PHE A 261 10.12 15.67 0.40
CA PHE A 261 9.46 14.37 0.32
C PHE A 261 8.24 14.31 1.22
N ILE A 262 7.33 13.39 0.93
CA ILE A 262 6.24 12.98 1.82
C ILE A 262 6.37 11.49 2.11
N LEU A 263 5.95 11.08 3.30
CA LEU A 263 5.77 9.66 3.59
C LEU A 263 4.40 9.22 3.09
N ASN A 264 4.40 8.34 2.08
CA ASN A 264 3.18 7.81 1.49
C ASN A 264 2.97 6.35 1.92
N TYR A 265 1.84 5.76 1.52
CA TYR A 265 1.52 4.35 1.73
C TYR A 265 1.52 3.60 0.38
N LYS A 266 2.33 4.04 -0.60
CA LYS A 266 2.43 3.32 -1.86
C LYS A 266 3.02 1.94 -1.61
N GLU A 267 2.55 0.97 -2.39
CA GLU A 267 3.06 -0.39 -2.34
C GLU A 267 4.28 -0.51 -3.24
N ILE A 268 5.32 -1.20 -2.76
CA ILE A 268 6.41 -1.61 -3.63
C ILE A 268 5.86 -2.60 -4.67
N PRO A 269 6.26 -2.52 -5.95
CA PRO A 269 5.84 -3.49 -6.97
C PRO A 269 6.15 -4.94 -6.54
N THR A 270 5.23 -5.86 -6.85
CA THR A 270 5.38 -7.26 -6.42
C THR A 270 6.57 -7.94 -7.06
N GLY A 271 7.24 -8.84 -6.32
CA GLY A 271 8.39 -9.60 -6.80
C GLY A 271 9.73 -8.88 -6.68
N ILE A 272 9.75 -7.68 -6.09
CA ILE A 272 10.99 -6.95 -5.81
C ILE A 272 11.63 -7.41 -4.49
N LEU A 273 10.81 -7.60 -3.45
CA LEU A 273 11.30 -7.99 -2.13
C LEU A 273 11.49 -9.52 -2.02
N PRO A 274 12.54 -9.96 -1.31
CA PRO A 274 12.89 -11.37 -1.14
C PRO A 274 11.84 -12.16 -0.35
#